data_AF-A0A936BT98-F1
#
_entry.id   AF-A0A936BT98-F1
#
_cell.length_a   1.000
_cell.length_b   1.000
_cell.length_c   1.000
_cell.angle_alpha   90.00
_cell.angle_beta   90.00
_cell.angle_gamma   90.00
#
_symmetry.space_group_name_H-M   'P 1'
#
loop_
_entity.id
_entity.type
_entity.pdbx_description
1 polymer ?
#
loop_
_entity_poly.entity_id
_entity_poly.type
_entity_poly.pdbx_seq_one_letter_code
_entity_poly.pdbx_strand_id
1 'polypeptide(L)'
;MRPSHCFWLVACLAACGTEPQVPPLPDGAVAFVPDSTYPAYWAQMEACSGKRGSFTAVHWYYVPGFDPFPAPGVKDDVVGYWHPSDNRIVLLQNVPNPPALIRHEMLHALIRRTDHPTHFFVDLCGETIAGPPLPMLRRVGG
;
A
#
# COMPACT_ATOMS: atom_id res chain seq x y z
N MET A 1 10.85 60.62 37.82
CA MET A 1 9.90 59.97 36.90
C MET A 1 10.58 59.67 35.58
N ARG A 2 10.88 58.39 35.30
CA ARG A 2 11.13 57.81 33.97
C ARG A 2 10.83 56.31 34.07
N PRO A 3 9.92 55.74 33.26
CA PRO A 3 9.54 54.33 33.38
C PRO A 3 10.56 53.45 32.65
N SER A 4 10.99 52.38 33.31
CA SER A 4 11.78 51.31 32.70
C SER A 4 10.84 50.37 31.96
N HIS A 5 10.87 50.39 30.63
CA HIS A 5 10.08 49.48 29.82
C HIS A 5 10.76 48.10 29.74
N CYS A 6 10.12 47.11 30.38
CA CYS A 6 10.41 45.70 30.27
C CYS A 6 9.97 45.23 28.87
N PHE A 7 10.89 45.21 27.91
CA PHE A 7 10.64 44.70 26.57
C PHE A 7 10.85 43.18 26.57
N TRP A 8 9.79 42.42 26.86
CA TRP A 8 9.75 40.98 26.60
C TRP A 8 9.48 40.76 25.11
N LEU A 9 10.55 40.56 24.32
CA LEU A 9 10.44 40.02 22.96
C LEU A 9 10.25 38.51 23.06
N VAL A 10 8.99 38.07 23.06
CA VAL A 10 8.65 36.66 22.80
C VAL A 10 8.78 36.43 21.29
N ALA A 11 9.90 35.84 20.87
CA ALA A 11 10.09 35.37 19.51
C ALA A 11 9.31 34.04 19.34
N CYS A 12 8.08 34.13 18.83
CA CYS A 12 7.37 32.95 18.35
C CYS A 12 8.04 32.46 17.06
N LEU A 13 8.92 31.47 17.16
CA LEU A 13 9.37 30.69 16.02
C LEU A 13 8.16 29.87 15.50
N ALA A 14 7.48 30.38 14.49
CA ALA A 14 6.50 29.62 13.72
C ALA A 14 7.24 28.52 12.95
N ALA A 15 7.34 27.33 13.55
CA ALA A 15 7.75 26.14 12.86
C ALA A 15 6.64 25.74 11.89
N CYS A 16 6.69 26.24 10.65
CA CYS A 16 5.90 25.70 9.55
C CYS A 16 6.42 24.30 9.24
N GLY A 17 5.89 23.29 9.93
CA GLY A 17 6.04 21.91 9.53
C GLY A 17 5.23 21.70 8.25
N THR A 18 5.90 21.51 7.13
CA THR A 18 5.25 20.98 5.92
C THR A 18 4.86 19.54 6.24
N GLU A 19 3.62 19.30 6.63
CA GLU A 19 3.12 17.93 6.77
C GLU A 19 3.31 17.19 5.44
N PRO A 20 3.79 15.93 5.44
CA PRO A 20 3.88 15.14 4.23
C PRO A 20 2.49 15.06 3.58
N GLN A 21 2.34 15.71 2.42
CA GLN A 21 1.08 15.68 1.71
C GLN A 21 0.85 14.26 1.18
N VAL A 22 -0.18 13.59 1.72
CA VAL A 22 -0.66 12.32 1.19
C VAL A 22 -1.21 12.59 -0.22
N PRO A 23 -0.70 11.94 -1.28
CA PRO A 23 -1.24 12.15 -2.62
C PRO A 23 -2.74 11.81 -2.67
N PRO A 24 -3.54 12.45 -3.54
CA PRO A 24 -4.92 12.02 -3.73
C PRO A 24 -4.98 10.58 -4.25
N LEU A 25 -6.10 9.90 -4.01
CA LEU A 25 -6.39 8.62 -4.66
C LEU A 25 -6.69 8.86 -6.15
N PRO A 26 -6.54 7.85 -7.02
CA PRO A 26 -7.01 7.92 -8.39
C PRO A 26 -8.52 8.21 -8.44
N ASP A 27 -8.95 8.91 -9.49
CA ASP A 27 -10.36 9.25 -9.66
C ASP A 27 -11.23 8.00 -9.67
N GLY A 28 -12.32 8.04 -8.89
CA GLY A 28 -13.26 6.92 -8.78
C GLY A 28 -12.77 5.73 -7.96
N ALA A 29 -11.61 5.80 -7.30
CA ALA A 29 -11.17 4.75 -6.38
C ALA A 29 -12.19 4.51 -5.26
N VAL A 30 -12.52 3.25 -5.03
CA VAL A 30 -13.51 2.79 -4.04
C VAL A 30 -12.82 2.01 -2.94
N ALA A 31 -13.02 2.42 -1.69
CA ALA A 31 -12.54 1.68 -0.53
C ALA A 31 -13.29 0.34 -0.40
N PHE A 32 -12.59 -0.72 -0.01
CA PHE A 32 -13.21 -2.02 0.25
C PHE A 32 -12.61 -2.71 1.46
N VAL A 33 -13.35 -3.69 1.99
CA VAL A 33 -12.84 -4.61 3.03
C VAL A 33 -12.43 -5.89 2.34
N PRO A 34 -11.14 -6.29 2.40
CA PRO A 34 -10.72 -7.53 1.78
C PRO A 34 -11.39 -8.75 2.40
N ASP A 35 -11.67 -9.76 1.58
CA ASP A 35 -12.20 -11.03 2.04
C ASP A 35 -11.11 -11.90 2.72
N SER A 36 -11.47 -13.12 3.11
CA SER A 36 -10.56 -14.04 3.81
C SER A 36 -9.40 -14.55 2.95
N THR A 37 -9.42 -14.37 1.62
CA THR A 37 -8.32 -14.75 0.75
C THR A 37 -7.12 -13.81 0.91
N TYR A 38 -7.36 -12.52 1.18
CA TYR A 38 -6.28 -11.54 1.32
C TYR A 38 -5.36 -11.77 2.53
N PRO A 39 -5.85 -12.03 3.76
CA PRO A 39 -5.00 -12.43 4.88
C PRO A 39 -4.17 -13.68 4.59
N ALA A 40 -4.69 -14.63 3.81
CA ALA A 40 -3.95 -15.83 3.44
C ALA A 40 -2.83 -15.52 2.43
N TYR A 41 -3.07 -14.62 1.46
CA TYR A 41 -2.00 -14.08 0.61
C TYR A 41 -0.97 -13.28 1.39
N TRP A 42 -1.39 -12.51 2.39
CA TRP A 42 -0.47 -11.80 3.28
C TRP A 42 0.48 -12.77 3.99
N ALA A 43 -0.06 -13.85 4.56
CA ALA A 43 0.75 -14.87 5.21
C ALA A 43 1.73 -15.56 4.23
N GLN A 44 1.35 -15.75 2.96
CA GLN A 44 2.28 -16.24 1.93
C GLN A 44 3.43 -15.26 1.69
N MET A 45 3.14 -13.95 1.63
CA MET A 45 4.17 -12.92 1.45
C MET A 45 5.09 -12.79 2.67
N GLU A 46 4.56 -12.92 3.89
CA GLU A 46 5.37 -12.99 5.12
C GLU A 46 6.30 -14.20 5.10
N ALA A 47 5.78 -15.37 4.69
CA ALA A 47 6.55 -16.60 4.63
C ALA A 47 7.70 -16.53 3.60
N CYS A 48 7.45 -16.10 2.37
CA CYS A 48 8.48 -16.06 1.32
C CYS A 48 9.52 -14.96 1.56
N SER A 49 9.10 -13.78 2.03
CA SER A 49 10.00 -12.64 2.20
C SER A 49 10.81 -12.67 3.50
N GLY A 50 10.38 -13.48 4.48
CA GLY A 50 10.92 -13.46 5.84
C GLY A 50 10.63 -12.15 6.59
N LYS A 51 9.72 -11.31 6.09
CA LYS A 51 9.28 -10.06 6.73
C LYS A 51 7.93 -10.26 7.41
N ARG A 52 7.65 -9.40 8.39
CA ARG A 52 6.37 -9.37 9.11
C ARG A 52 5.77 -7.99 9.07
N GLY A 53 4.45 -7.90 9.04
CA GLY A 53 3.74 -6.64 9.01
C GLY A 53 2.28 -6.78 9.39
N SER A 54 1.64 -5.64 9.66
CA SER A 54 0.22 -5.62 10.00
C SER A 54 -0.64 -5.54 8.74
N PHE A 55 -1.28 -6.65 8.37
CA PHE A 55 -2.29 -6.66 7.31
C PHE A 55 -3.41 -5.63 7.55
N THR A 56 -3.86 -5.51 8.80
CA THR A 56 -4.96 -4.61 9.17
C THR A 56 -4.56 -3.13 9.18
N ALA A 57 -3.26 -2.82 9.09
CA ALA A 57 -2.79 -1.45 8.92
C ALA A 57 -2.80 -1.00 7.45
N VAL A 58 -3.12 -1.88 6.51
CA VAL A 58 -3.20 -1.55 5.08
C VAL A 58 -4.58 -1.02 4.74
N HIS A 59 -4.64 0.11 4.04
CA HIS A 59 -5.89 0.66 3.51
C HIS A 59 -6.11 0.14 2.08
N TRP A 60 -7.31 -0.35 1.77
CA TRP A 60 -7.57 -1.08 0.52
C TRP A 60 -8.55 -0.34 -0.38
N TYR A 61 -8.16 -0.16 -1.64
CA TYR A 61 -8.96 0.49 -2.67
C TYR A 61 -8.90 -0.28 -3.98
N TYR A 62 -9.97 -0.18 -4.77
CA TYR A 62 -9.92 -0.55 -6.18
C TYR A 62 -10.36 0.62 -7.07
N VAL A 63 -9.81 0.70 -8.28
CA VAL A 63 -10.30 1.56 -9.35
C VAL A 63 -11.22 0.72 -10.23
N PRO A 64 -12.51 1.10 -10.39
CA PRO A 64 -13.45 0.35 -11.22
C PRO A 64 -13.03 0.29 -12.69
N GLY A 65 -13.37 -0.79 -13.38
CA GLY A 65 -13.13 -0.94 -14.82
C GLY A 65 -11.93 -1.81 -15.18
N PHE A 66 -11.43 -1.64 -16.41
CA PHE A 66 -10.41 -2.50 -17.04
C PHE A 66 -9.16 -1.74 -17.48
N ASP A 67 -9.21 -0.40 -17.48
CA ASP A 67 -8.13 0.43 -17.98
C ASP A 67 -7.12 0.72 -16.87
N PRO A 68 -5.81 0.59 -17.14
CA PRO A 68 -4.77 1.08 -16.24
C PRO A 68 -4.99 2.55 -15.87
N PHE A 69 -4.49 2.95 -14.70
CA PHE A 69 -4.71 4.29 -14.15
C PHE A 69 -3.39 4.92 -13.69
N PRO A 70 -3.30 6.26 -13.61
CA PRO A 70 -2.10 6.94 -13.15
C PRO A 70 -1.85 6.70 -11.66
N ALA A 71 -0.60 6.46 -11.29
CA ALA A 71 -0.16 6.33 -9.89
C ALA A 71 0.78 7.48 -9.48
N PRO A 72 0.72 7.96 -8.22
CA PRO A 72 1.61 9.00 -7.74
C PRO A 72 3.09 8.63 -7.90
N GLY A 73 3.86 9.47 -8.59
CA GLY A 73 5.30 9.28 -8.77
C GLY A 73 5.70 8.21 -9.80
N VAL A 74 4.73 7.62 -10.52
CA VAL A 74 4.96 6.69 -11.63
C VAL A 74 4.62 7.38 -12.94
N LYS A 75 5.47 7.19 -13.96
CA LYS A 75 5.30 7.85 -15.27
C LYS A 75 4.21 7.18 -16.11
N ASP A 76 4.16 5.86 -16.06
CA ASP A 76 3.25 5.04 -16.87
C ASP A 76 2.03 4.64 -16.03
N ASP A 77 0.90 4.38 -16.69
CA ASP A 77 -0.29 3.87 -16.02
C ASP A 77 -0.04 2.46 -15.47
N VAL A 78 -0.64 2.18 -14.32
CA VAL A 78 -0.45 0.92 -13.59
C VAL A 78 -1.79 0.20 -13.41
N VAL A 79 -1.69 -1.09 -13.09
CA VAL A 79 -2.84 -1.90 -12.67
C VAL A 79 -2.94 -2.03 -11.15
N GLY A 80 -1.95 -1.55 -10.42
CA GLY A 80 -1.97 -1.48 -8.96
C GLY A 80 -0.73 -0.74 -8.43
N TYR A 81 -0.82 -0.26 -7.19
CA TYR A 81 0.32 0.25 -6.45
C TYR A 81 0.09 0.19 -4.94
N TRP A 82 1.18 0.05 -4.19
CA TRP A 82 1.27 0.41 -2.78
C TRP A 82 1.91 1.79 -2.59
N HIS A 83 1.41 2.60 -1.65
CA HIS A 83 1.99 3.91 -1.34
C HIS A 83 2.42 4.05 0.14
N PRO A 84 3.65 4.52 0.41
CA PRO A 84 4.21 4.55 1.76
C PRO A 84 3.61 5.58 2.70
N SER A 85 3.08 6.70 2.19
CA SER A 85 2.63 7.84 3.01
C SER A 85 1.51 7.48 3.99
N ASP A 86 0.60 6.62 3.56
CA ASP A 86 -0.62 6.25 4.27
C ASP A 86 -0.88 4.73 4.24
N ASN A 87 0.11 3.95 3.81
CA ASN A 87 0.08 2.49 3.75
C ASN A 87 -1.14 1.92 3.00
N ARG A 88 -1.51 2.53 1.88
CA ARG A 88 -2.61 2.06 1.04
C ARG A 88 -2.15 1.17 -0.10
N ILE A 89 -2.99 0.22 -0.48
CA ILE A 89 -2.91 -0.54 -1.73
C ILE A 89 -4.12 -0.15 -2.59
N VAL A 90 -3.85 0.24 -3.83
CA VAL A 90 -4.87 0.52 -4.85
C VAL A 90 -4.72 -0.48 -5.98
N LEU A 91 -5.81 -1.12 -6.37
CA LEU A 91 -5.83 -2.20 -7.39
C LEU A 91 -6.78 -1.85 -8.53
N LEU A 92 -6.49 -2.26 -9.75
CA LEU A 92 -7.46 -2.25 -10.84
C LEU A 92 -8.48 -3.38 -10.61
N GLN A 93 -9.78 -3.07 -10.74
CA GLN A 93 -10.85 -4.02 -10.44
C GLN A 93 -10.78 -5.28 -11.30
N ASN A 94 -10.57 -5.12 -12.61
CA ASN A 94 -10.65 -6.23 -13.55
C ASN A 94 -9.30 -6.43 -14.26
N VAL A 95 -8.51 -7.39 -13.75
CA VAL A 95 -7.24 -7.81 -14.34
C VAL A 95 -7.24 -9.31 -14.65
N PRO A 96 -6.45 -9.80 -15.61
CA PRO A 96 -6.43 -11.23 -15.96
C PRO A 96 -5.95 -12.15 -14.84
N ASN A 97 -5.06 -11.68 -13.95
CA ASN A 97 -4.53 -12.46 -12.83
C ASN A 97 -4.54 -11.65 -11.52
N PRO A 98 -5.71 -11.48 -10.88
CA PRO A 98 -5.83 -10.69 -9.65
C PRO A 98 -4.96 -11.22 -8.50
N PRO A 99 -4.84 -12.54 -8.24
CA PRO A 99 -3.99 -13.05 -7.16
C PRO A 99 -2.53 -12.61 -7.26
N ALA A 100 -1.95 -12.62 -8.46
CA ALA A 100 -0.57 -12.19 -8.65
C ALA A 100 -0.38 -10.71 -8.34
N LEU A 101 -1.29 -9.86 -8.83
CA LEU A 101 -1.29 -8.43 -8.54
C LEU A 101 -1.43 -8.15 -7.03
N ILE A 102 -2.39 -8.80 -6.37
CA ILE A 102 -2.63 -8.61 -4.94
C ILE A 102 -1.38 -8.96 -4.13
N ARG A 103 -0.77 -10.11 -4.40
CA ARG A 103 0.48 -10.53 -3.72
C ARG A 103 1.64 -9.58 -4.00
N HIS A 104 1.76 -9.10 -5.24
CA HIS A 104 2.78 -8.14 -5.64
C HIS A 104 2.70 -6.85 -4.80
N GLU A 105 1.50 -6.25 -4.70
CA GLU A 105 1.32 -5.02 -3.91
C GLU A 105 1.44 -5.26 -2.41
N MET A 106 1.01 -6.43 -1.91
CA MET A 106 1.25 -6.83 -0.52
C MET A 106 2.75 -6.91 -0.21
N LEU A 107 3.56 -7.41 -1.14
CA LEU A 107 5.00 -7.52 -0.92
C LEU A 107 5.64 -6.13 -0.80
N HIS A 108 5.26 -5.17 -1.64
CA HIS A 108 5.68 -3.77 -1.49
C HIS A 108 5.33 -3.22 -0.10
N ALA A 109 4.09 -3.43 0.35
CA ALA A 109 3.64 -2.99 1.66
C ALA A 109 4.43 -3.62 2.81
N LEU A 110 4.75 -4.90 2.69
CA LEU A 110 5.45 -5.67 3.70
C LEU A 110 6.94 -5.31 3.81
N ILE A 111 7.63 -5.14 2.68
CA ILE A 111 9.06 -4.77 2.66
C ILE A 111 9.27 -3.25 2.79
N ARG A 112 8.18 -2.46 2.73
CA ARG A 112 8.16 -1.00 2.85
C ARG A 112 9.00 -0.31 1.79
N ARG A 113 8.91 -0.76 0.54
CA ARG A 113 9.66 -0.22 -0.60
C ARG A 113 8.79 -0.13 -1.84
N THR A 114 8.99 0.93 -2.62
CA THR A 114 8.26 1.18 -3.88
C THR A 114 9.00 0.65 -5.11
N ASP A 115 10.26 0.22 -4.97
CA ASP A 115 11.02 -0.43 -6.03
C ASP A 115 10.87 -1.96 -5.98
N HIS A 116 11.43 -2.65 -6.98
CA HIS A 116 11.34 -4.11 -7.15
C HIS A 116 12.70 -4.81 -6.96
N PRO A 117 13.27 -4.89 -5.74
CA PRO A 117 14.53 -5.59 -5.54
C PRO A 117 14.42 -7.05 -5.99
N THR A 118 15.31 -7.48 -6.89
CA THR A 118 15.36 -8.85 -7.44
C THR A 118 15.33 -9.90 -6.34
N HIS A 119 16.07 -9.68 -5.25
CA HIS A 119 16.10 -10.56 -4.10
C HIS A 119 14.69 -10.90 -3.56
N PHE A 120 13.77 -9.93 -3.51
CA PHE A 120 12.40 -10.17 -3.03
C PHE A 120 11.47 -10.63 -4.14
N PHE A 121 11.42 -9.90 -5.26
CA PHE A 121 10.40 -10.10 -6.30
C PHE A 121 10.70 -11.25 -7.27
N VAL A 122 11.95 -11.72 -7.30
CA VAL A 122 12.37 -12.83 -8.16
C VAL A 122 12.81 -14.00 -7.29
N ASP A 123 13.87 -13.82 -6.49
CA ASP A 123 14.56 -14.95 -5.86
C ASP A 123 13.76 -15.58 -4.72
N LEU A 124 13.12 -14.77 -3.87
CA LEU A 124 12.39 -15.26 -2.69
C LEU A 124 10.90 -15.48 -2.94
N CYS A 125 10.21 -14.50 -3.56
CA CYS A 125 8.75 -14.50 -3.66
C CYS A 125 8.21 -14.64 -5.08
N GLY A 126 9.07 -14.70 -6.12
CA GLY A 126 8.63 -14.71 -7.52
C GLY A 126 7.63 -15.81 -7.84
N GLU A 127 7.92 -17.06 -7.44
CA GLU A 127 7.00 -18.18 -7.61
C GLU A 127 5.71 -18.04 -6.80
N THR A 128 5.79 -17.45 -5.61
CA THR A 128 4.61 -17.26 -4.75
C THR A 128 3.68 -16.18 -5.32
N ILE A 129 4.25 -15.11 -5.87
CA ILE A 129 3.50 -14.06 -6.60
C ILE A 129 2.80 -14.68 -7.82
N ALA A 130 3.55 -15.40 -8.66
CA ALA A 130 3.02 -16.02 -9.88
C ALA A 130 2.11 -17.24 -9.62
N GLY A 131 2.08 -17.74 -8.39
CA GLY A 131 1.36 -18.94 -8.00
C GLY A 131 -0.15 -18.85 -8.25
N PRO A 132 -0.83 -20.00 -8.38
CA PRO A 132 -2.26 -20.05 -8.65
C PRO A 132 -3.09 -19.36 -7.54
N PRO A 133 -4.37 -19.05 -7.80
CA PRO A 133 -5.30 -18.65 -6.75
C PRO A 133 -5.30 -19.68 -5.61
N LEU A 134 -5.58 -19.25 -4.38
CA LEU A 134 -5.76 -20.21 -3.29
C LEU A 134 -6.92 -21.13 -3.65
N PRO A 135 -6.79 -22.46 -3.45
CA PRO A 135 -7.90 -23.36 -3.67
C PRO A 135 -9.06 -22.88 -2.80
N MET A 136 -10.25 -22.74 -3.39
CA MET A 136 -11.44 -22.47 -2.59
C MET A 136 -11.53 -23.61 -1.57
N LEU A 137 -11.43 -23.29 -0.28
CA LEU A 137 -11.68 -24.24 0.78
C LEU A 137 -13.08 -24.78 0.55
N ARG A 138 -13.17 -25.99 -0.01
CA ARG A 138 -14.41 -26.73 -0.16
C ARG A 138 -14.91 -26.86 1.28
N ARG A 139 -16.01 -26.19 1.62
CA ARG A 139 -16.68 -26.42 2.91
C ARG A 139 -16.94 -27.91 2.98
N VAL A 140 -16.14 -28.63 3.77
CA VAL A 140 -16.51 -29.96 4.22
C VAL A 140 -17.66 -29.68 5.18
N GLY A 141 -18.88 -29.83 4.67
CA GLY A 141 -20.08 -29.78 5.50
C GLY A 141 -19.97 -30.85 6.56
N GLY A 142 -20.12 -30.44 7.82
CA GLY A 142 -20.49 -31.33 8.92
C GLY A 142 -21.98 -31.59 8.90
#